data_AF-A0A933MZX4-F1
#
_entry.id   AF-A0A933MZX4-F1
#
_cell.length_a   1.000
_cell.length_b   1.000
_cell.length_c   1.000
_cell.angle_alpha   90.00
_cell.angle_beta   90.00
_cell.angle_gamma   90.00
#
_symmetry.space_group_name_H-M   'P 1'
#
loop_
_entity.id
_entity.type
_entity.pdbx_description
1 polymer ?
#
loop_
_entity_poly.entity_id
_entity_poly.type
_entity_poly.pdbx_seq_one_letter_code
_entity_poly.pdbx_strand_id
1 'polypeptide(L)'
;IVLRCPPEYESMNIVIPIGQKRFYYNRKINCLPAEGFIQYGDTREELRPNDSLGSLDWGRGVWKYSSYWNWASASGFLPDGRTAGLNLGCGFGDTSAATENCFILDGRIHKLEQVKFGYGPRNYMQPWKFTDSEGRLDLDFTPFKERLARTDLVVITSEVHQMFGRYSGHVMTDNGETLELNGLVGFAEEHRARW
;
A
#
# COMPACT_ATOMS: atom_id res chain seq x y z
N ILE A 1 -5.65 -7.16 -19.40
CA ILE A 1 -4.41 -6.79 -18.68
C ILE A 1 -3.84 -8.06 -18.08
N VAL A 2 -2.56 -8.34 -18.30
CA VAL A 2 -1.82 -9.43 -17.67
C VAL A 2 -0.81 -8.80 -16.71
N LEU A 3 -0.74 -9.32 -15.49
CA LEU A 3 0.30 -8.97 -14.52
C LEU A 3 1.26 -10.15 -14.44
N ARG A 4 2.53 -9.92 -14.80
CA ARG A 4 3.57 -10.96 -14.69
C ARG A 4 4.09 -10.97 -13.26
N CYS A 5 4.18 -12.16 -12.67
CA CYS A 5 4.81 -12.38 -11.37
C CYS A 5 6.07 -13.21 -11.60
N PRO A 6 7.23 -12.57 -11.86
CA PRO A 6 8.50 -13.29 -12.00
C PRO A 6 8.80 -14.16 -10.77
N PRO A 7 9.39 -15.36 -10.94
CA PRO A 7 9.67 -16.27 -9.83
C PRO A 7 10.64 -15.70 -8.77
N GLU A 8 11.45 -14.73 -9.14
CA GLU A 8 12.39 -14.02 -8.27
C GLU A 8 11.74 -12.91 -7.43
N TYR A 9 10.50 -12.53 -7.74
CA TYR A 9 9.77 -11.51 -6.97
C TYR A 9 9.29 -12.09 -5.64
N GLU A 10 9.65 -11.39 -4.57
CA GLU A 10 9.19 -11.68 -3.23
C GLU A 10 7.78 -11.13 -3.00
N SER A 11 7.11 -11.63 -1.96
CA SER A 11 5.79 -11.15 -1.59
C SER A 11 5.68 -11.00 -0.08
N MET A 12 5.02 -9.93 0.37
CA MET A 12 4.87 -9.68 1.81
C MET A 12 3.70 -10.52 2.28
N ASN A 13 3.99 -11.49 3.15
CA ASN A 13 3.01 -12.43 3.66
C ASN A 13 2.97 -12.31 5.18
N ILE A 14 1.77 -12.15 5.74
CA ILE A 14 1.60 -12.07 7.20
C ILE A 14 0.23 -12.58 7.62
N VAL A 15 0.19 -13.26 8.76
CA VAL A 15 -1.05 -13.53 9.49
C VAL A 15 -1.08 -12.63 10.71
N ILE A 16 -2.06 -11.71 10.75
CA ILE A 16 -2.27 -10.80 11.86
C ILE A 16 -3.38 -11.38 12.75
N PRO A 17 -3.09 -11.78 14.00
CA PRO A 17 -4.11 -12.24 14.94
C PRO A 17 -5.08 -11.12 15.31
N ILE A 18 -6.35 -11.45 15.53
CA ILE A 18 -7.38 -10.48 15.94
C ILE A 18 -8.07 -10.98 17.21
N GLY A 19 -7.46 -10.76 18.37
CA GLY A 19 -7.88 -11.45 19.59
C GLY A 19 -7.65 -12.96 19.47
N GLN A 20 -8.46 -13.77 20.15
CA GLN A 20 -8.14 -15.21 20.33
C GLN A 20 -8.61 -16.16 19.22
N LYS A 21 -9.61 -15.78 18.41
CA LYS A 21 -10.31 -16.72 17.49
C LYS A 21 -10.44 -16.20 16.05
N ARG A 22 -9.69 -15.15 15.71
CA ARG A 22 -9.81 -14.41 14.45
C ARG A 22 -8.44 -14.03 13.95
N PHE A 23 -8.34 -13.81 12.65
CA PHE A 23 -7.09 -13.48 11.99
C PHE A 23 -7.37 -12.76 10.67
N TYR A 24 -6.33 -12.14 10.12
CA TYR A 24 -6.27 -11.73 8.73
C TYR A 24 -4.93 -12.21 8.14
N TYR A 25 -5.02 -13.08 7.14
CA TYR A 25 -3.88 -13.45 6.31
C TYR A 25 -3.87 -12.52 5.10
N ASN A 26 -2.72 -11.92 4.84
CA ASN A 26 -2.51 -11.01 3.72
C ASN A 26 -1.29 -11.43 2.90
N ARG A 27 -1.40 -11.33 1.58
CA ARG A 27 -0.31 -11.41 0.63
C ARG A 27 -0.35 -10.18 -0.29
N LYS A 28 0.73 -9.41 -0.26
CA LYS A 28 0.92 -8.24 -1.12
C LYS A 28 2.08 -8.46 -2.07
N ILE A 29 1.88 -8.14 -3.35
CA ILE A 29 2.93 -8.12 -4.36
C ILE A 29 2.83 -6.80 -5.12
N ASN A 30 3.83 -5.95 -4.99
CA ASN A 30 3.92 -4.66 -5.67
C ASN A 30 4.77 -4.79 -6.94
N CYS A 31 4.72 -3.77 -7.79
CA CYS A 31 5.59 -3.63 -8.97
C CYS A 31 5.50 -4.79 -9.99
N LEU A 32 4.34 -5.44 -10.12
CA LEU A 32 4.15 -6.49 -11.13
C LEU A 32 4.12 -5.87 -12.53
N PRO A 33 5.01 -6.24 -13.47
CA PRO A 33 4.99 -5.69 -14.82
C PRO A 33 3.65 -5.99 -15.49
N ALA A 34 3.00 -4.94 -15.99
CA ALA A 34 1.69 -5.01 -16.60
C ALA A 34 1.79 -4.94 -18.12
N GLU A 35 1.03 -5.80 -18.80
CA GLU A 35 0.91 -5.77 -20.27
C GLU A 35 -0.56 -5.85 -20.72
N GLY A 36 -0.83 -5.27 -21.88
CA GLY A 36 -2.15 -5.29 -22.51
C GLY A 36 -2.63 -3.88 -22.79
N PHE A 37 -3.91 -3.61 -22.54
CA PHE A 37 -4.48 -2.28 -22.74
C PHE A 37 -5.69 -2.06 -21.84
N ILE A 38 -6.02 -0.79 -21.62
CA ILE A 38 -7.27 -0.32 -21.02
C ILE A 38 -8.07 0.35 -22.15
N GLN A 39 -9.35 0.00 -22.29
CA GLN A 39 -10.28 0.64 -23.23
C GLN A 39 -11.42 1.27 -22.45
N TYR A 40 -11.67 2.56 -22.67
CA TYR A 40 -12.82 3.28 -22.11
C TYR A 40 -13.44 4.17 -23.18
N GLY A 41 -14.65 3.82 -23.62
CA GLY A 41 -15.25 4.43 -24.81
C GLY A 41 -14.32 4.25 -26.01
N ASP A 42 -13.95 5.35 -26.65
CA ASP A 42 -13.05 5.37 -27.82
C ASP A 42 -11.56 5.47 -27.44
N THR A 43 -11.23 5.74 -26.17
CA THR A 43 -9.84 5.88 -25.73
C THR A 43 -9.24 4.52 -25.39
N ARG A 44 -8.05 4.28 -25.93
CA ARG A 44 -7.24 3.08 -25.66
C ARG A 44 -5.87 3.48 -25.15
N GLU A 45 -5.50 2.95 -24.00
CA GLU A 45 -4.18 3.12 -23.40
C GLU A 45 -3.45 1.77 -23.42
N GLU A 46 -2.27 1.71 -24.05
CA GLU A 46 -1.42 0.52 -24.01
C GLU A 46 -0.68 0.44 -22.69
N LEU A 47 -0.58 -0.77 -22.13
CA LEU A 47 0.23 -1.06 -20.95
C LEU A 47 1.45 -1.83 -21.39
N ARG A 48 2.65 -1.30 -21.08
CA ARG A 48 3.93 -1.94 -21.43
C ARG A 48 4.68 -2.28 -20.15
N PRO A 49 5.30 -3.47 -20.05
CA PRO A 49 6.00 -3.89 -18.83
C PRO A 49 7.07 -2.93 -18.30
N ASN A 50 7.62 -2.06 -19.15
CA ASN A 50 8.68 -1.10 -18.81
C ASN A 50 8.16 0.28 -18.36
N ASP A 51 6.86 0.55 -18.44
CA ASP A 51 6.25 1.81 -18.00
C ASP A 51 4.95 1.62 -17.20
N SER A 52 4.45 0.39 -17.13
CA SER A 52 3.19 0.03 -16.52
C SER A 52 3.39 -1.07 -15.48
N LEU A 53 3.02 -0.77 -14.24
CA LEU A 53 3.09 -1.69 -13.12
C LEU A 53 1.69 -1.90 -12.51
N GLY A 54 1.46 -3.09 -11.98
CA GLY A 54 0.31 -3.44 -11.17
C GLY A 54 0.71 -3.92 -9.79
N SER A 55 -0.29 -4.20 -8.96
CA SER A 55 -0.10 -4.82 -7.66
C SER A 55 -1.16 -5.87 -7.42
N LEU A 56 -0.78 -6.94 -6.73
CA LEU A 56 -1.71 -7.93 -6.21
C LEU A 56 -1.88 -7.69 -4.71
N ASP A 57 -3.12 -7.47 -4.32
CA ASP A 57 -3.57 -7.47 -2.94
C ASP A 57 -4.53 -8.64 -2.75
N TRP A 58 -4.14 -9.60 -1.92
CA TRP A 58 -4.97 -10.76 -1.63
C TRP A 58 -5.04 -10.99 -0.12
N GLY A 59 -6.26 -11.05 0.40
CA GLY A 59 -6.52 -11.21 1.81
C GLY A 59 -7.56 -12.29 2.11
N ARG A 60 -7.43 -12.93 3.26
CA ARG A 60 -8.44 -13.81 3.84
C ARG A 60 -8.46 -13.63 5.35
N GLY A 61 -9.62 -13.37 5.93
CA GLY A 61 -9.73 -13.22 7.37
C GLY A 61 -11.09 -13.56 7.94
N VAL A 62 -11.12 -13.64 9.27
CA VAL A 62 -12.34 -13.65 10.09
C VAL A 62 -12.34 -12.35 10.87
N TRP A 63 -13.12 -11.37 10.43
CA TRP A 63 -13.05 -10.00 10.96
C TRP A 63 -13.83 -9.82 12.28
N LYS A 64 -13.49 -8.78 13.03
CA LYS A 64 -14.39 -8.24 14.06
C LYS A 64 -15.56 -7.54 13.37
N TYR A 65 -16.72 -7.50 14.04
CA TYR A 65 -17.89 -6.75 13.56
C TYR A 65 -17.50 -5.32 13.19
N SER A 66 -16.88 -4.57 14.12
CA SER A 66 -16.30 -3.25 13.84
C SER A 66 -14.81 -3.38 13.55
N SER A 67 -14.38 -2.87 12.39
CA SER A 67 -13.00 -2.92 11.92
C SER A 67 -12.54 -1.54 11.43
N TYR A 68 -11.24 -1.29 11.55
CA TYR A 68 -10.57 -0.07 11.15
C TYR A 68 -9.19 -0.42 10.61
N TRP A 69 -8.75 0.25 9.56
CA TRP A 69 -7.35 0.20 9.15
C TRP A 69 -6.93 1.45 8.39
N ASN A 70 -5.62 1.68 8.42
CA ASN A 70 -4.94 2.48 7.41
C ASN A 70 -4.11 1.57 6.53
N TRP A 71 -4.08 1.89 5.25
CA TRP A 71 -3.24 1.20 4.29
C TRP A 71 -2.66 2.19 3.29
N ALA A 72 -1.41 2.01 2.93
CA ALA A 72 -0.73 2.80 1.92
C ALA A 72 0.03 1.88 0.97
N SER A 73 -0.05 2.18 -0.33
CA SER A 73 0.58 1.38 -1.36
C SER A 73 1.02 2.22 -2.55
N ALA A 74 2.12 1.82 -3.17
CA ALA A 74 2.63 2.42 -4.41
C ALA A 74 3.36 1.38 -5.27
N SER A 75 3.48 1.68 -6.55
CA SER A 75 4.34 0.97 -7.51
C SER A 75 4.72 1.95 -8.60
N GLY A 76 6.01 2.06 -8.89
CA GLY A 76 6.52 2.94 -9.93
C GLY A 76 7.98 2.66 -10.25
N PHE A 77 8.57 3.54 -11.04
CA PHE A 77 9.97 3.46 -11.46
C PHE A 77 10.78 4.59 -10.82
N LEU A 78 11.98 4.26 -10.36
CA LEU A 78 13.00 5.22 -9.97
C LEU A 78 13.65 5.84 -11.23
N PRO A 79 14.34 6.98 -11.11
CA PRO A 79 15.01 7.62 -12.26
C PRO A 79 16.06 6.74 -12.96
N ASP A 80 16.63 5.76 -12.25
CA ASP A 80 17.60 4.79 -12.79
C ASP A 80 16.94 3.57 -13.45
N GLY A 81 15.61 3.52 -13.51
CA GLY A 81 14.83 2.47 -14.15
C GLY A 81 14.48 1.30 -13.23
N ARG A 82 14.97 1.25 -12.00
CA ARG A 82 14.56 0.24 -11.01
C ARG A 82 13.11 0.41 -10.62
N THR A 83 12.45 -0.68 -10.26
CA THR A 83 11.07 -0.62 -9.74
C THR A 83 11.08 -0.36 -8.25
N ALA A 84 10.23 0.55 -7.79
CA ALA A 84 10.05 0.89 -6.38
C ALA A 84 8.57 0.80 -5.99
N GLY A 85 8.31 0.12 -4.89
CA GLY A 85 6.97 -0.05 -4.32
C GLY A 85 6.98 0.09 -2.82
N LEU A 86 5.80 0.30 -2.24
CA LEU A 86 5.61 0.33 -0.80
C LEU A 86 4.31 -0.38 -0.45
N ASN A 87 4.30 -1.04 0.71
CA ASN A 87 3.10 -1.54 1.35
C ASN A 87 3.21 -1.25 2.85
N LEU A 88 2.36 -0.36 3.35
CA LEU A 88 2.36 0.05 4.75
C LEU A 88 0.94 -0.14 5.31
N GLY A 89 0.79 -0.70 6.49
CA GLY A 89 -0.52 -0.90 7.10
C GLY A 89 -0.51 -0.89 8.63
N CYS A 90 -1.62 -0.44 9.21
CA CYS A 90 -1.86 -0.45 10.65
C CYS A 90 -3.37 -0.39 10.98
N GLY A 91 -3.71 -0.46 12.27
CA GLY A 91 -5.05 -0.14 12.77
C GLY A 91 -5.93 -1.33 13.17
N PHE A 92 -5.51 -2.57 12.87
CA PHE A 92 -6.22 -3.77 13.32
C PHE A 92 -5.29 -4.87 13.81
N GLY A 93 -5.89 -5.77 14.59
CA GLY A 93 -5.21 -6.96 15.08
C GLY A 93 -4.07 -6.66 16.05
N ASP A 94 -3.26 -7.69 16.28
CA ASP A 94 -2.04 -7.63 17.09
C ASP A 94 -0.82 -7.66 16.16
N THR A 95 -0.14 -6.53 16.10
CA THR A 95 1.09 -6.34 15.32
C THR A 95 2.34 -6.26 16.20
N SER A 96 2.25 -6.66 17.47
CA SER A 96 3.39 -6.58 18.41
C SER A 96 4.57 -7.45 17.99
N ALA A 97 4.33 -8.56 17.28
CA ALA A 97 5.37 -9.46 16.79
C ALA A 97 5.88 -9.10 15.39
N ALA A 98 5.03 -8.58 14.51
CA ALA A 98 5.37 -8.20 13.14
C ALA A 98 4.26 -7.32 12.52
N THR A 99 4.64 -6.56 11.50
CA THR A 99 3.74 -5.73 10.67
C THR A 99 3.77 -6.17 9.21
N GLU A 100 2.85 -5.67 8.39
CA GLU A 100 2.90 -5.82 6.92
C GLU A 100 3.80 -4.80 6.22
N ASN A 101 4.47 -3.93 6.98
CA ASN A 101 5.21 -2.79 6.43
C ASN A 101 6.45 -3.24 5.67
N CYS A 102 6.59 -2.84 4.42
CA CYS A 102 7.79 -3.06 3.62
C CYS A 102 7.93 -2.03 2.51
N PHE A 103 9.17 -1.83 2.11
CA PHE A 103 9.55 -1.24 0.84
C PHE A 103 9.94 -2.36 -0.13
N ILE A 104 9.66 -2.17 -1.42
CA ILE A 104 9.95 -3.17 -2.46
C ILE A 104 10.86 -2.52 -3.49
N LEU A 105 12.02 -3.12 -3.75
CA LEU A 105 12.99 -2.67 -4.76
C LEU A 105 13.31 -3.83 -5.70
N ASP A 106 13.03 -3.68 -7.00
CA ASP A 106 13.28 -4.73 -8.01
C ASP A 106 12.76 -6.12 -7.61
N GLY A 107 11.54 -6.13 -7.06
CA GLY A 107 10.88 -7.34 -6.60
C GLY A 107 11.41 -7.91 -5.28
N ARG A 108 12.40 -7.29 -4.64
CA ARG A 108 12.91 -7.67 -3.30
C ARG A 108 12.22 -6.89 -2.21
N ILE A 109 11.88 -7.57 -1.11
CA ILE A 109 11.27 -6.97 0.07
C ILE A 109 12.34 -6.51 1.04
N HIS A 110 12.26 -5.23 1.38
CA HIS A 110 12.96 -4.63 2.49
C HIS A 110 11.96 -4.41 3.62
N LYS A 111 12.04 -5.28 4.64
CA LYS A 111 11.10 -5.26 5.75
C LYS A 111 11.32 -3.99 6.57
N LEU A 112 10.22 -3.32 6.91
CA LEU A 112 10.21 -2.18 7.80
C LEU A 112 9.54 -2.56 9.11
N GLU A 113 9.94 -1.91 10.20
CA GLU A 113 9.31 -2.10 11.51
C GLU A 113 7.96 -1.36 11.61
N GLN A 114 7.54 -0.98 12.81
CA GLN A 114 6.32 -0.22 13.04
C GLN A 114 6.39 1.13 12.31
N VAL A 115 5.43 1.39 11.42
CA VAL A 115 5.32 2.65 10.69
C VAL A 115 4.20 3.48 11.29
N LYS A 116 4.52 4.72 11.67
CA LYS A 116 3.56 5.71 12.15
C LYS A 116 2.95 6.44 10.97
N PHE A 117 1.62 6.54 10.98
CA PHE A 117 0.84 7.28 9.98
C PHE A 117 0.40 8.60 10.61
N GLY A 118 1.02 9.70 10.22
CA GLY A 118 0.67 11.05 10.67
C GLY A 118 -0.25 11.73 9.66
N TYR A 119 -1.53 11.85 9.96
CA TYR A 119 -2.50 12.55 9.11
C TYR A 119 -3.65 13.14 9.92
N GLY A 120 -4.41 14.05 9.31
CA GLY A 120 -5.58 14.67 9.93
C GLY A 120 -6.87 13.92 9.55
N PRO A 121 -7.52 13.17 10.45
CA PRO A 121 -8.73 12.38 10.14
C PRO A 121 -9.99 13.22 9.84
N ARG A 122 -9.86 14.55 9.84
CA ARG A 122 -10.91 15.51 9.44
C ARG A 122 -10.61 16.21 8.11
N ASN A 123 -9.41 16.03 7.58
CA ASN A 123 -8.96 16.64 6.34
C ASN A 123 -7.89 15.74 5.69
N TYR A 124 -8.35 14.66 5.04
CA TYR A 124 -7.46 13.67 4.46
C TYR A 124 -6.62 14.18 3.29
N MET A 125 -6.95 15.34 2.72
CA MET A 125 -6.21 15.98 1.62
C MET A 125 -4.99 16.78 2.10
N GLN A 126 -4.79 16.96 3.41
CA GLN A 126 -3.52 17.48 3.94
C GLN A 126 -2.40 16.44 3.77
N PRO A 127 -1.13 16.86 3.70
CA PRO A 127 -0.01 15.93 3.61
C PRO A 127 0.01 14.92 4.76
N TRP A 128 0.36 13.67 4.45
CA TRP A 128 0.55 12.60 5.42
C TRP A 128 2.04 12.38 5.65
N LYS A 129 2.42 12.02 6.88
CA LYS A 129 3.78 11.66 7.26
C LYS A 129 3.88 10.17 7.56
N PHE A 130 4.89 9.50 7.03
CA PHE A 130 5.20 8.10 7.31
C PHE A 130 6.62 7.98 7.83
N THR A 131 6.78 7.49 9.05
CA THR A 131 8.09 7.23 9.65
C THR A 131 8.09 5.87 10.32
N ASP A 132 9.12 5.05 10.09
CA ASP A 132 9.28 3.79 10.82
C ASP A 132 10.04 3.98 12.14
N SER A 133 10.00 2.97 13.00
CA SER A 133 10.65 3.01 14.31
C SER A 133 12.17 2.82 14.28
N GLU A 134 12.75 2.36 13.16
CA GLU A 134 14.20 2.18 13.00
C GLU A 134 14.86 3.34 12.23
N GLY A 135 14.09 4.33 11.76
CA GLY A 135 14.61 5.48 11.01
C GLY A 135 15.05 5.13 9.58
N ARG A 136 14.52 4.04 9.03
CA ARG A 136 14.74 3.58 7.64
C ARG A 136 13.73 4.16 6.66
N LEU A 137 12.64 4.76 7.12
CA LEU A 137 11.59 5.33 6.31
C LEU A 137 11.26 6.73 6.84
N ASP A 138 11.31 7.71 5.95
CA ASP A 138 10.76 9.05 6.21
C ASP A 138 10.17 9.61 4.91
N LEU A 139 8.85 9.51 4.78
CA LEU A 139 8.12 9.93 3.58
C LEU A 139 7.01 10.92 3.93
N ASP A 140 6.91 11.95 3.10
CA ASP A 140 5.74 12.81 2.97
C ASP A 140 4.89 12.34 1.79
N PHE A 141 3.58 12.24 2.01
CA PHE A 141 2.61 11.93 0.96
C PHE A 141 1.72 13.15 0.75
N THR A 142 1.70 13.66 -0.48
CA THR A 142 0.86 14.80 -0.87
C THR A 142 -0.31 14.31 -1.72
N PRO A 143 -1.55 14.29 -1.18
CA PRO A 143 -2.74 13.92 -1.93
C PRO A 143 -3.04 14.89 -3.09
N PHE A 144 -3.50 14.37 -4.22
CA PHE A 144 -4.06 15.17 -5.33
C PHE A 144 -5.49 14.75 -5.71
N LYS A 145 -5.97 13.60 -5.23
CA LYS A 145 -7.35 13.15 -5.47
C LYS A 145 -7.84 12.31 -4.31
N GLU A 146 -9.06 12.57 -3.86
CA GLU A 146 -9.79 11.70 -2.97
C GLU A 146 -10.83 10.88 -3.75
N ARG A 147 -10.89 9.59 -3.43
CA ARG A 147 -11.97 8.68 -3.78
C ARG A 147 -12.68 8.29 -2.49
N LEU A 148 -13.90 8.77 -2.34
CA LEU A 148 -14.81 8.36 -1.27
C LEU A 148 -15.70 7.22 -1.76
N ALA A 149 -15.68 6.09 -1.05
CA ALA A 149 -16.60 4.98 -1.26
C ALA A 149 -17.35 4.70 0.04
N ARG A 150 -18.68 4.87 0.02
CA ARG A 150 -19.54 4.62 1.18
C ARG A 150 -20.64 3.62 0.83
N THR A 151 -20.78 2.58 1.65
CA THR A 151 -21.91 1.65 1.66
C THR A 151 -22.59 1.73 3.03
N ASP A 152 -23.90 1.86 3.05
CA ASP A 152 -24.70 1.98 4.26
C ASP A 152 -25.98 1.14 4.11
N LEU A 153 -25.94 -0.07 4.65
CA LEU A 153 -27.05 -1.05 4.67
C LEU A 153 -27.50 -1.28 6.11
N VAL A 154 -27.62 -0.20 6.89
CA VAL A 154 -28.09 -0.16 8.29
C VAL A 154 -27.17 -0.85 9.29
N VAL A 155 -27.00 -2.18 9.20
CA VAL A 155 -26.09 -2.95 10.07
C VAL A 155 -24.73 -3.15 9.42
N ILE A 156 -24.67 -3.14 8.08
CA ILE A 156 -23.42 -3.19 7.32
C ILE A 156 -23.08 -1.79 6.86
N THR A 157 -21.96 -1.25 7.31
CA THR A 157 -21.48 0.08 6.90
C THR A 157 -20.02 -0.02 6.50
N SER A 158 -19.64 0.57 5.37
CA SER A 158 -18.24 0.60 4.92
C SER A 158 -17.96 1.98 4.38
N GLU A 159 -16.98 2.68 4.95
CA GLU A 159 -16.55 4.01 4.50
C GLU A 159 -15.04 4.01 4.27
N VAL A 160 -14.64 4.24 3.01
CA VAL A 160 -13.26 4.30 2.58
C VAL A 160 -12.97 5.71 2.07
N HIS A 161 -11.98 6.36 2.69
CA HIS A 161 -11.34 7.55 2.17
C HIS A 161 -10.00 7.13 1.57
N GLN A 162 -9.92 7.06 0.24
CA GLN A 162 -8.71 6.67 -0.48
C GLN A 162 -8.13 7.88 -1.22
N MET A 163 -6.97 8.32 -0.79
CA MET A 163 -6.28 9.47 -1.34
C MET A 163 -5.23 8.95 -2.32
N PHE A 164 -5.31 9.36 -3.58
CA PHE A 164 -4.22 9.22 -4.55
C PHE A 164 -3.31 10.44 -4.45
N GLY A 165 -2.01 10.20 -4.47
CA GLY A 165 -1.03 11.22 -4.17
C GLY A 165 0.37 10.83 -4.61
N ARG A 166 1.34 11.61 -4.14
CA ARG A 166 2.75 11.45 -4.43
C ARG A 166 3.55 11.31 -3.15
N TYR A 167 4.37 10.28 -3.06
CA TYR A 167 5.34 10.07 -2.00
C TYR A 167 6.67 10.73 -2.35
N SER A 168 7.21 11.49 -1.40
CA SER A 168 8.55 12.07 -1.48
C SER A 168 9.27 11.95 -0.14
N GLY A 169 10.58 11.78 -0.17
CA GLY A 169 11.42 11.55 1.02
C GLY A 169 12.39 10.40 0.77
N HIS A 170 12.81 9.69 1.81
CA HIS A 170 13.81 8.65 1.68
C HIS A 170 13.39 7.33 2.33
N VAL A 171 14.00 6.25 1.83
CA VAL A 171 13.90 4.91 2.39
C VAL A 171 15.27 4.22 2.32
N MET A 172 15.63 3.46 3.35
CA MET A 172 16.88 2.70 3.43
C MET A 172 16.60 1.21 3.31
N THR A 173 17.25 0.56 2.35
CA THR A 173 17.16 -0.89 2.13
C THR A 173 17.95 -1.67 3.19
N ASP A 174 17.78 -3.00 3.25
CA ASP A 174 18.44 -3.82 4.28
C ASP A 174 19.97 -3.84 4.16
N ASN A 175 20.51 -3.48 2.99
CA ASN A 175 21.96 -3.40 2.75
C ASN A 175 22.55 -2.02 3.07
N GLY A 176 21.72 -1.06 3.50
CA GLY A 176 22.13 0.31 3.81
C GLY A 176 22.09 1.29 2.64
N GLU A 177 21.63 0.89 1.45
CA GLU A 177 21.37 1.83 0.36
C GLU A 177 20.19 2.74 0.70
N THR A 178 20.41 4.06 0.71
CA THR A 178 19.35 5.06 0.82
C THR A 178 18.86 5.46 -0.56
N LEU A 179 17.54 5.37 -0.75
CA LEU A 179 16.83 5.75 -1.96
C LEU A 179 15.99 6.98 -1.72
N GLU A 180 16.13 7.98 -2.59
CA GLU A 180 15.27 9.16 -2.62
C GLU A 180 14.05 8.88 -3.50
N LEU A 181 12.86 9.02 -2.92
CA LEU A 181 11.61 9.05 -3.65
C LEU A 181 11.27 10.51 -3.96
N ASN A 182 11.05 10.81 -5.23
CA ASN A 182 10.65 12.14 -5.67
C ASN A 182 9.36 12.04 -6.50
N GLY A 183 8.24 12.04 -5.79
CA GLY A 183 6.92 12.06 -6.42
C GLY A 183 6.40 10.70 -6.88
N LEU A 184 6.79 9.61 -6.22
CA LEU A 184 6.30 8.26 -6.52
C LEU A 184 4.77 8.22 -6.34
N VAL A 185 4.04 7.89 -7.40
CA VAL A 185 2.57 7.86 -7.36
C VAL A 185 2.10 6.62 -6.61
N GLY A 186 1.13 6.82 -5.72
CA GLY A 186 0.48 5.76 -4.97
C GLY A 186 -0.78 6.27 -4.29
N PHE A 187 -1.21 5.57 -3.26
CA PHE A 187 -2.34 5.97 -2.44
C PHE A 187 -2.12 5.66 -0.96
N ALA A 188 -2.82 6.42 -0.12
CA ALA A 188 -3.05 6.10 1.28
C ALA A 188 -4.55 6.08 1.54
N GLU A 189 -5.03 5.23 2.44
CA GLU A 189 -6.44 5.13 2.79
C GLU A 189 -6.68 5.02 4.29
N GLU A 190 -7.86 5.46 4.69
CA GLU A 190 -8.51 5.09 5.94
C GLU A 190 -9.81 4.35 5.59
N HIS A 191 -10.00 3.18 6.20
CA HIS A 191 -11.23 2.42 6.06
C HIS A 191 -11.83 2.08 7.42
N ARG A 192 -13.11 2.39 7.57
CA ARG A 192 -13.96 1.96 8.68
C ARG A 192 -15.06 1.03 8.16
N ALA A 193 -15.19 -0.14 8.78
CA ALA A 193 -16.20 -1.13 8.41
C ALA A 193 -16.98 -1.67 9.61
N ARG A 194 -18.27 -1.93 9.39
CA ARG A 194 -19.16 -2.78 10.18
C ARG A 194 -19.74 -3.82 9.25
N TRP A 195 -19.57 -5.10 9.57
CA TRP A 195 -19.89 -6.25 8.70
C TRP A 195 -21.14 -7.00 9.12
#